data_AF-A0A9P8UGY5-F1
#
_entry.id   AF-A0A9P8UGY5-F1
#
_cell.length_a   1.000
_cell.length_b   1.000
_cell.length_c   1.000
_cell.angle_alpha   90.00
_cell.angle_beta   90.00
_cell.angle_gamma   90.00
#
_symmetry.space_group_name_H-M   'P 1'
#
loop_
_entity.id
_entity.type
_entity.pdbx_description
1 polymer ?
#
loop_
_entity_poly.entity_id
_entity_poly.type
_entity_poly.pdbx_seq_one_letter_code
_entity_poly.pdbx_strand_id
1 'polypeptide(L)'
;MGRTMMNGTWWVSTHQMKPRQSLHTSSDSCLSLTRKWLDDCIQKDRSCASTGSGFLPTRLLDVGHSTSSRTIRLAMSHVLPTDAPYLTLSYCWGRGKPLVLTGTSLLNFLEEIDTTSLPKTIADGVDITQRLSHRYLWVDSLCIIQDSKDD
;
A
#
# COMPACT_ATOMS: atom_id res chain seq x y z
N MET A 1 -27.22 12.08 14.97
CA MET A 1 -27.01 13.31 15.77
C MET A 1 -27.93 13.26 16.98
N GLY A 2 -27.44 12.78 18.11
CA GLY A 2 -28.21 12.74 19.37
C GLY A 2 -27.83 13.93 20.24
N ARG A 3 -28.81 14.70 20.70
CA ARG A 3 -28.64 15.74 21.73
C ARG A 3 -29.27 15.22 23.02
N THR A 4 -28.51 15.19 24.11
CA THR A 4 -29.03 14.88 25.45
C THR A 4 -28.88 16.12 26.33
N MET A 5 -29.96 16.51 27.02
CA MET A 5 -29.98 17.65 27.95
C MET A 5 -29.79 17.14 29.40
N MET A 6 -28.85 17.73 30.13
CA MET A 6 -28.80 17.69 31.60
C MET A 6 -28.40 19.07 32.12
N ASN A 7 -29.18 19.61 33.07
CA ASN A 7 -28.92 20.85 33.83
C ASN A 7 -28.66 22.12 33.00
N GLY A 8 -29.53 22.42 32.05
CA GLY A 8 -29.68 23.77 31.49
C GLY A 8 -28.49 24.33 30.69
N THR A 9 -27.46 23.50 30.43
CA THR A 9 -26.26 23.91 29.70
C THR A 9 -26.11 23.02 28.48
N TRP A 10 -26.01 23.62 27.29
CA TRP A 10 -25.78 22.89 26.05
C TRP A 10 -24.30 22.49 25.95
N TRP A 11 -23.99 21.23 26.21
CA TRP A 11 -22.68 20.67 25.90
C TRP A 11 -22.68 20.21 24.44
N VAL A 12 -21.92 20.89 23.59
CA VAL A 12 -21.47 20.26 22.34
C VAL A 12 -20.39 19.26 22.77
N SER A 13 -20.58 17.98 22.48
CA SER A 13 -19.48 17.02 22.57
C SER A 13 -18.42 17.51 21.60
N THR A 14 -17.41 18.20 22.11
CA THR A 14 -16.18 18.44 21.38
C THR A 14 -15.58 17.06 21.18
N HIS A 15 -15.87 16.44 20.02
CA HIS A 15 -15.02 15.39 19.51
C HIS A 15 -13.62 15.98 19.53
N GLN A 16 -12.83 15.50 20.49
CA GLN A 16 -11.48 15.94 20.74
C GLN A 16 -10.72 15.72 19.43
N MET A 17 -10.57 16.78 18.64
CA MET A 17 -9.71 16.75 17.47
C MET A 17 -8.32 16.43 18.01
N LYS A 18 -7.86 15.21 17.75
CA LYS A 18 -6.49 14.82 18.07
C LYS A 18 -5.57 15.88 17.45
N PRO A 19 -4.61 16.43 18.20
CA PRO A 19 -3.71 17.45 17.67
C PRO A 19 -3.05 16.93 16.39
N ARG A 20 -2.81 17.81 15.41
CA ARG A 20 -2.07 17.48 14.19
C ARG A 20 -0.75 16.83 14.61
N GLN A 21 -0.62 15.52 14.39
CA GLN A 21 0.54 14.75 14.87
C GLN A 21 1.79 14.98 14.02
N SER A 22 1.68 15.62 12.85
CA SER A 22 2.81 15.94 11.97
C SER A 22 2.48 17.04 10.95
N LEU A 23 3.53 17.58 10.32
CA LEU A 23 3.46 18.53 9.20
C LEU A 23 3.39 17.81 7.83
N HIS A 24 3.84 16.56 7.75
CA HIS A 24 3.89 15.77 6.52
C HIS A 24 3.49 14.31 6.79
N THR A 25 2.80 13.71 5.83
CA THR A 25 2.26 12.34 5.91
C THR A 25 3.34 11.26 5.95
N SER A 26 4.57 11.56 5.52
CA SER A 26 5.72 10.64 5.53
C SER A 26 6.49 10.59 6.86
N SER A 27 6.08 11.38 7.85
CA SER A 27 6.73 11.42 9.17
C SER A 27 6.61 10.10 9.94
N ASP A 28 7.57 9.82 10.81
CA ASP A 28 7.57 8.59 11.62
C ASP A 28 6.37 8.50 12.56
N SER A 29 5.83 9.65 13.03
CA SER A 29 4.58 9.69 13.80
C SER A 29 3.39 9.18 12.98
N CYS A 30 3.27 9.59 11.71
CA CYS A 30 2.22 9.11 10.80
C CYS A 30 2.39 7.62 10.51
N LEU A 31 3.61 7.15 10.24
CA LEU A 31 3.83 5.72 10.02
C LEU A 31 3.58 4.87 11.25
N SER A 32 3.95 5.36 12.43
CA SER A 32 3.65 4.67 13.70
C SER A 32 2.15 4.55 13.91
N LEU A 33 1.40 5.61 13.56
CA LEU A 33 -0.06 5.59 13.58
C LEU A 33 -0.63 4.61 12.55
N THR A 34 -0.14 4.63 11.31
CA THR A 34 -0.56 3.71 10.25
C THR A 34 -0.31 2.27 10.63
N ARG A 35 0.88 1.95 11.14
CA ARG A 35 1.22 0.60 11.63
C ARG A 35 0.26 0.17 12.74
N LYS A 36 0.03 1.05 13.73
CA LYS A 36 -0.92 0.77 14.80
C LYS A 36 -2.34 0.50 14.29
N TRP A 37 -2.83 1.28 13.34
CA TRP A 37 -4.16 1.07 12.75
C TRP A 37 -4.25 -0.22 11.95
N LEU A 38 -3.20 -0.56 11.21
CA LEU A 38 -3.10 -1.81 10.48
C LEU A 38 -3.13 -3.01 11.44
N ASP A 39 -2.28 -2.99 12.48
CA ASP A 39 -2.22 -4.02 13.51
C ASP A 39 -3.56 -4.15 14.24
N ASP A 40 -4.18 -3.02 14.59
CA ASP A 40 -5.49 -2.98 15.25
C ASP A 40 -6.58 -3.62 14.38
N CYS A 41 -6.63 -3.35 13.06
CA CYS A 41 -7.62 -3.96 12.16
C CYS A 41 -7.38 -5.46 12.01
N ILE A 42 -6.14 -5.88 11.74
CA ILE A 42 -5.81 -7.31 11.56
C ILE A 42 -6.11 -8.12 12.84
N GLN A 43 -5.85 -7.56 14.03
CA GLN A 43 -6.04 -8.30 15.28
C GLN A 43 -7.49 -8.28 15.79
N LYS A 44 -8.26 -7.21 15.55
CA LYS A 44 -9.58 -7.00 16.19
C LYS A 44 -10.75 -7.33 15.28
N ASP A 45 -10.59 -7.24 13.97
CA ASP A 45 -11.68 -7.43 13.02
C ASP A 45 -11.55 -8.78 12.31
N ARG A 46 -12.56 -9.66 12.47
CA ARG A 46 -12.56 -10.97 11.81
C ARG A 46 -12.54 -10.87 10.28
N SER A 47 -13.07 -9.80 9.69
CA SER A 47 -13.07 -9.55 8.25
C SER A 47 -11.67 -9.17 7.75
N CYS A 48 -10.91 -8.38 8.52
CA CYS A 48 -9.50 -8.10 8.25
C CYS A 48 -8.60 -9.32 8.52
N ALA A 49 -8.89 -10.07 9.58
CA ALA A 49 -8.13 -11.26 10.00
C ALA A 49 -8.39 -12.48 9.10
N SER A 50 -9.61 -12.57 8.54
CA SER A 50 -9.90 -13.48 7.44
C SER A 50 -9.38 -12.83 6.16
N THR A 51 -8.08 -12.97 5.89
CA THR A 51 -7.59 -12.92 4.52
C THR A 51 -8.32 -14.02 3.75
N GLY A 52 -9.49 -13.67 3.21
CA GLY A 52 -10.40 -14.59 2.55
C GLY A 52 -9.63 -15.40 1.52
N SER A 53 -9.60 -16.72 1.71
CA SER A 53 -9.13 -17.72 0.75
C SER A 53 -7.99 -17.27 -0.18
N GLY A 54 -6.75 -17.20 0.31
CA GLY A 54 -5.52 -17.43 -0.48
C GLY A 54 -5.41 -16.73 -1.85
N PHE A 55 -6.04 -15.57 -2.04
CA PHE A 55 -5.95 -14.86 -3.30
C PHE A 55 -4.59 -14.18 -3.39
N LEU A 56 -3.76 -14.69 -4.28
CA LEU A 56 -2.46 -14.13 -4.60
C LEU A 56 -2.52 -13.62 -6.04
N PRO A 57 -2.37 -12.31 -6.28
CA PRO A 57 -2.34 -11.76 -7.63
C PRO A 57 -1.23 -12.40 -8.46
N THR A 58 -1.44 -12.56 -9.77
CA THR A 58 -0.47 -13.19 -10.70
C THR A 58 0.94 -12.62 -10.58
N ARG A 59 1.05 -11.32 -10.27
CA ARG A 59 2.32 -10.61 -10.08
C ARG A 59 2.25 -9.66 -8.89
N LEU A 60 3.38 -9.49 -8.23
CA LEU A 60 3.62 -8.52 -7.16
C LEU A 60 4.99 -7.87 -7.38
N LEU A 61 5.16 -6.62 -6.94
CA LEU A 61 6.49 -6.03 -6.81
C LEU A 61 7.15 -6.55 -5.54
N ASP A 62 8.32 -7.19 -5.68
CA ASP A 62 9.23 -7.50 -4.59
C ASP A 62 10.09 -6.27 -4.29
N VAL A 63 9.71 -5.56 -3.23
CA VAL A 63 10.41 -4.34 -2.79
C VAL A 63 11.54 -4.63 -1.80
N GLY A 64 11.75 -5.90 -1.43
CA GLY A 64 12.72 -6.28 -0.41
C GLY A 64 12.38 -5.73 0.99
N HIS A 65 13.35 -5.78 1.90
CA HIS A 65 13.19 -5.33 3.30
C HIS A 65 14.04 -4.09 3.63
N SER A 66 14.86 -3.62 2.69
CA SER A 66 15.79 -2.52 2.92
C SER A 66 15.38 -1.29 2.12
N THR A 67 15.20 -0.17 2.81
CA THR A 67 14.99 1.15 2.21
C THR A 67 16.23 1.68 1.49
N SER A 68 17.40 1.07 1.70
CA SER A 68 18.63 1.41 0.97
C SER A 68 18.73 0.74 -0.40
N SER A 69 17.86 -0.25 -0.71
CA SER A 69 17.86 -0.87 -2.03
C SER A 69 17.37 0.12 -3.07
N ARG A 70 18.18 0.35 -4.10
CA ARG A 70 17.81 1.18 -5.25
C ARG A 70 17.08 0.41 -6.33
N THR A 71 16.89 -0.89 -6.11
CA THR A 71 16.37 -1.81 -7.11
C THR A 71 15.24 -2.63 -6.49
N ILE A 72 14.18 -2.81 -7.27
CA ILE A 72 13.07 -3.73 -6.99
C ILE A 72 12.85 -4.61 -8.20
N ARG A 73 11.94 -5.57 -8.14
CA ARG A 73 11.60 -6.40 -9.30
C ARG A 73 10.17 -6.89 -9.21
N LEU A 74 9.64 -7.33 -10.32
CA LEU A 74 8.39 -8.07 -10.39
C LEU A 74 8.63 -9.53 -9.96
N ALA A 75 7.69 -10.09 -9.23
CA ALA A 75 7.69 -11.48 -8.79
C ALA A 75 6.37 -12.13 -9.20
N MET A 76 6.47 -13.33 -9.79
CA MET A 76 5.31 -14.11 -10.20
C MET A 76 4.73 -14.89 -9.02
N SER A 77 3.40 -14.97 -8.91
CA SER A 77 2.73 -15.68 -7.82
C SER A 77 3.20 -17.12 -7.61
N HIS A 78 3.48 -17.85 -8.68
CA HIS A 78 3.90 -19.25 -8.63
C HIS A 78 5.28 -19.47 -7.98
N VAL A 79 6.10 -18.41 -7.81
CA VAL A 79 7.37 -18.48 -7.06
C VAL A 79 7.27 -17.93 -5.64
N LEU A 80 6.08 -17.47 -5.23
CA LEU A 80 5.84 -16.87 -3.93
C LEU A 80 5.10 -17.85 -3.00
N PRO A 81 5.24 -17.69 -1.68
CA PRO A 81 4.36 -18.35 -0.72
C PRO A 81 2.89 -18.05 -1.03
N THR A 82 2.01 -19.04 -0.92
CA THR A 82 0.56 -18.89 -1.18
C THR A 82 -0.12 -17.88 -0.27
N ASP A 83 0.48 -17.61 0.89
CA ASP A 83 0.04 -16.67 1.91
C ASP A 83 0.93 -15.42 1.99
N ALA A 84 1.72 -15.14 0.95
CA ALA A 84 2.63 -14.00 0.93
C ALA A 84 1.87 -12.68 1.21
N PRO A 85 2.12 -12.01 2.35
CA PRO A 85 1.41 -10.78 2.68
C PRO A 85 1.89 -9.66 1.76
N TYR A 86 0.93 -8.93 1.19
CA TYR A 86 1.20 -7.81 0.29
C TYR A 86 0.33 -6.61 0.63
N LEU A 87 0.83 -5.42 0.32
CA LEU A 87 0.05 -4.19 0.35
C LEU A 87 -0.44 -3.85 -1.05
N THR A 88 -1.50 -3.06 -1.14
CA THR A 88 -2.04 -2.59 -2.42
C THR A 88 -1.97 -1.07 -2.48
N LEU A 89 -1.36 -0.55 -3.55
CA LEU A 89 -1.41 0.86 -3.90
C LEU A 89 -2.46 1.08 -4.99
N SER A 90 -3.60 1.63 -4.59
CA SER A 90 -4.65 2.08 -5.52
C SER A 90 -4.54 3.59 -5.71
N TYR A 91 -4.23 4.04 -6.93
CA TYR A 91 -4.05 5.46 -7.23
C TYR A 91 -4.52 5.80 -8.65
N CYS A 92 -4.88 7.05 -8.89
CA CYS A 92 -5.17 7.52 -10.24
C CYS A 92 -3.87 7.79 -11.00
N TRP A 93 -3.71 7.24 -12.21
CA TRP A 93 -2.46 7.32 -12.99
C TRP A 93 -2.10 8.73 -13.49
N GLY A 94 -2.99 9.70 -13.29
CA GLY A 94 -2.77 11.09 -13.70
C GLY A 94 -2.93 11.30 -15.21
N ARG A 95 -2.49 12.46 -15.70
CA ARG A 95 -2.64 12.89 -17.11
C ARG A 95 -1.36 12.71 -17.96
N GLY A 96 -0.28 12.22 -17.35
CA GLY A 96 1.00 11.97 -18.04
C GLY A 96 1.03 10.59 -18.72
N LYS A 97 2.20 10.22 -19.26
CA LYS A 97 2.45 8.84 -19.70
C LYS A 97 2.80 7.99 -18.47
N PRO A 98 1.90 7.10 -18.01
CA PRO A 98 2.19 6.27 -16.84
C PRO A 98 3.29 5.25 -17.16
N LEU A 99 4.08 4.91 -16.15
CA LEU A 99 4.90 3.71 -16.21
C LEU A 99 3.96 2.52 -16.09
N VAL A 100 3.95 1.67 -17.12
CA VAL A 100 3.06 0.51 -17.20
C VAL A 100 3.82 -0.74 -17.58
N LEU A 101 3.36 -1.87 -17.06
CA LEU A 101 3.80 -3.19 -17.49
C LEU A 101 3.14 -3.51 -18.84
N THR A 102 3.96 -3.89 -19.81
CA THR A 102 3.54 -4.39 -21.12
C THR A 102 4.17 -5.75 -21.35
N GLY A 103 3.66 -6.52 -22.32
CA GLY A 103 4.25 -7.81 -22.68
C GLY A 103 5.74 -7.70 -23.02
N THR A 104 6.16 -6.59 -23.63
CA THR A 104 7.56 -6.32 -23.99
C THR A 104 8.43 -5.89 -22.80
N SER A 105 7.87 -5.26 -21.76
CA SER A 105 8.64 -4.82 -20.58
C SER A 105 8.69 -5.86 -19.46
N LEU A 106 7.86 -6.91 -19.54
CA LEU A 106 7.75 -7.95 -18.52
C LEU A 106 9.10 -8.56 -18.13
N LEU A 107 9.90 -9.01 -19.09
CA LEU A 107 11.19 -9.65 -18.78
C LEU A 107 12.14 -8.70 -18.07
N ASN A 108 12.20 -7.44 -18.50
CA ASN A 108 13.03 -6.41 -17.87
C ASN A 108 12.56 -6.18 -16.42
N PHE A 109 11.25 -6.10 -16.19
CA PHE A 109 10.69 -5.84 -14.86
C PHE A 109 10.86 -7.04 -13.91
N LEU A 110 10.92 -8.27 -14.42
CA LEU A 110 11.24 -9.47 -13.64
C LEU A 110 12.70 -9.51 -13.18
N GLU A 111 13.61 -8.93 -13.97
CA GLU A 111 15.03 -8.84 -13.65
C GLU A 111 15.27 -7.73 -12.62
N GLU A 112 14.98 -6.47 -13.01
CA GLU A 112 15.26 -5.32 -12.17
C GLU A 112 14.46 -4.07 -12.61
N ILE A 113 14.06 -3.27 -11.64
CA ILE A 113 13.46 -1.95 -11.82
C ILE A 113 14.20 -0.98 -10.90
N ASP A 114 14.83 0.04 -11.48
CA ASP A 114 15.46 1.13 -10.73
C ASP A 114 14.37 1.98 -10.07
N THR A 115 14.41 2.09 -8.74
CA THR A 115 13.43 2.85 -7.97
C THR A 115 13.43 4.34 -8.31
N THR A 116 14.54 4.87 -8.84
CA THR A 116 14.64 6.27 -9.27
C THR A 116 13.98 6.57 -10.61
N SER A 117 13.65 5.53 -11.38
CA SER A 117 12.84 5.64 -12.60
C SER A 117 11.34 5.64 -12.33
N LEU A 118 10.92 5.30 -11.11
CA LEU A 118 9.51 5.19 -10.75
C LEU A 118 8.84 6.57 -10.65
N PRO A 119 7.56 6.68 -11.07
CA PRO A 119 6.73 7.81 -10.68
C PRO A 119 6.72 7.98 -9.16
N LYS A 120 6.75 9.23 -8.70
CA LYS A 120 6.85 9.57 -7.28
C LYS A 120 5.84 8.81 -6.39
N THR A 121 4.59 8.68 -6.84
CA THR A 121 3.55 7.96 -6.09
C THR A 121 3.88 6.48 -5.88
N ILE A 122 4.47 5.83 -6.88
CA ILE A 122 4.88 4.42 -6.76
C ILE A 122 6.12 4.32 -5.87
N ALA A 123 7.10 5.22 -6.03
CA ALA A 123 8.29 5.27 -5.18
C ALA A 123 7.92 5.49 -3.70
N ASP A 124 6.99 6.39 -3.40
CA ASP A 124 6.47 6.61 -2.04
C ASP A 124 5.74 5.36 -1.53
N GLY A 125 5.01 4.65 -2.40
CA GLY A 125 4.37 3.37 -2.07
C GLY A 125 5.37 2.26 -1.72
N VAL A 126 6.49 2.19 -2.45
CA VAL A 126 7.61 1.27 -2.18
C VAL A 126 8.23 1.59 -0.81
N ASP A 127 8.56 2.86 -0.54
CA ASP A 127 9.12 3.29 0.76
C ASP A 127 8.19 2.94 1.92
N ILE A 128 6.89 3.27 1.80
CA ILE A 128 5.91 2.97 2.86
C ILE A 128 5.79 1.47 3.08
N THR A 129 5.79 0.66 2.01
CA THR A 129 5.69 -0.80 2.12
C THR A 129 6.87 -1.38 2.90
N GLN A 130 8.09 -0.97 2.55
CA GLN A 130 9.31 -1.35 3.26
C GLN A 130 9.28 -0.88 4.72
N ARG A 131 8.90 0.38 4.96
CA ARG A 131 8.81 0.94 6.31
C ARG A 131 7.71 0.30 7.15
N LEU A 132 6.67 -0.27 6.55
CA LEU A 132 5.66 -1.08 7.23
C LEU A 132 6.08 -2.56 7.38
N SER A 133 7.35 -2.90 7.09
CA SER A 133 7.90 -4.25 7.18
C SER A 133 7.19 -5.28 6.29
N HIS A 134 6.63 -4.82 5.17
CA HIS A 134 6.07 -5.68 4.13
C HIS A 134 7.04 -5.75 2.94
N ARG A 135 7.08 -6.90 2.27
CA ARG A 135 8.00 -7.14 1.14
C ARG A 135 7.33 -6.98 -0.22
N TYR A 136 6.03 -7.22 -0.29
CA TYR A 136 5.31 -7.26 -1.56
C TYR A 136 4.32 -6.11 -1.68
N LEU A 137 4.33 -5.46 -2.83
CA LEU A 137 3.43 -4.39 -3.19
C LEU A 137 2.71 -4.72 -4.50
N TRP A 138 1.40 -4.61 -4.50
CA TRP A 138 0.59 -4.67 -5.70
C TRP A 138 0.28 -3.25 -6.19
N VAL A 139 0.53 -3.00 -7.47
CA VAL A 139 0.24 -1.74 -8.17
C VAL A 139 -0.37 -2.10 -9.51
N ASP A 140 -1.58 -1.64 -9.80
CA ASP A 140 -2.33 -1.94 -11.02
C ASP A 140 -1.50 -1.74 -12.30
N SER A 141 -0.84 -0.58 -12.43
CA SER A 141 -0.04 -0.20 -13.60
C SER A 141 1.16 -1.12 -13.83
N LEU A 142 1.71 -1.73 -12.78
CA LEU A 142 2.94 -2.54 -12.85
C LEU A 142 2.72 -4.04 -12.64
N CYS A 143 1.56 -4.46 -12.13
CA CYS A 143 1.23 -5.86 -11.84
C CYS A 143 0.22 -6.47 -12.83
N ILE A 144 -0.35 -5.66 -13.73
CA ILE A 144 -1.25 -6.08 -14.81
C ILE A 144 -0.59 -5.75 -16.15
N ILE A 145 -0.68 -6.67 -17.11
CA ILE A 145 -0.14 -6.46 -18.46
C ILE A 145 -1.12 -5.59 -19.25
N GLN A 146 -0.81 -4.31 -19.41
CA GLN A 146 -1.77 -3.31 -19.89
C GLN A 146 -2.09 -3.38 -21.39
N ASP A 147 -1.26 -4.06 -22.17
CA ASP A 147 -1.46 -4.28 -23.61
C ASP A 147 -2.02 -5.68 -23.94
N SER A 148 -2.33 -6.48 -22.92
CA SER A 148 -3.00 -7.77 -23.05
C SER A 148 -4.49 -7.66 -22.75
N LYS A 149 -5.33 -8.37 -23.50
CA LYS A 149 -6.76 -8.52 -23.18
C LYS A 149 -7.07 -9.72 -22.29
N ASP A 150 -6.11 -10.64 -22.19
CA ASP A 150 -6.24 -11.90 -21.45
C ASP A 150 -5.76 -11.78 -19.99
N ASP A 151 -5.38 -10.56 -19.56
CA ASP A 151 -4.89 -10.26 -18.21
C ASP A 151 -5.95 -9.53 -17.36
#